data_AF-A0A2H0RD89-F1
#
_entry.id   AF-A0A2H0RD89-F1
#
_cell.length_a   1.000
_cell.length_b   1.000
_cell.length_c   1.000
_cell.angle_alpha   90.00
_cell.angle_beta   90.00
_cell.angle_gamma   90.00
#
_symmetry.space_group_name_H-M   'P 1'
#
loop_
_entity.id
_entity.type
_entity.pdbx_description
1 polymer ?
#
loop_
_entity_poly.entity_id
_entity_poly.type
_entity_poly.pdbx_seq_one_letter_code
_entity_poly.pdbx_strand_id
1 'polypeptide(L)'
;MDSDNFNSIEEGGEVAVFKAKQEKTLEELLNEINERLNTAKNQLEKLQIFLREILEINIDTLFVNSNTSSDKENKHFSPETVRSIENGIQGTESVIAKLEKAKIELENSVIGLKTLDEELQSLYQQYNTLK
;
A
#
# COMPACT_ATOMS: atom_id res chain seq x y z
N MET A 1 -32.17 52.38 26.93
CA MET A 1 -32.12 51.91 25.53
C MET A 1 -30.89 51.04 25.48
N ASP A 2 -31.10 49.74 25.47
CA ASP A 2 -30.03 48.75 25.58
C ASP A 2 -29.51 48.43 24.18
N SER A 3 -28.32 48.93 23.86
CA SER A 3 -27.70 48.86 22.53
C SER A 3 -26.82 47.61 22.32
N ASP A 4 -26.84 46.66 23.23
CA ASP A 4 -25.82 45.59 23.26
C ASP A 4 -26.22 44.30 22.52
N ASN A 5 -27.32 44.30 21.76
CA ASN A 5 -27.91 43.07 21.21
C ASN A 5 -27.74 42.85 19.69
N PHE A 6 -26.92 43.66 19.00
CA PHE A 6 -26.69 43.52 17.56
C PHE A 6 -25.36 42.84 17.18
N ASN A 7 -24.35 42.82 18.07
CA ASN A 7 -23.06 42.18 17.77
C ASN A 7 -23.05 40.65 17.93
N SER A 8 -23.98 40.06 18.69
CA SER A 8 -23.96 38.63 19.01
C SER A 8 -24.48 37.71 17.90
N ILE A 9 -25.22 38.25 16.93
CA ILE A 9 -25.84 37.47 15.84
C ILE A 9 -24.87 37.30 14.65
N GLU A 10 -24.07 38.32 14.34
CA GLU A 10 -23.05 38.23 13.28
C GLU A 10 -21.93 37.24 13.65
N GLU A 11 -21.47 37.24 14.90
CA GLU A 11 -20.48 36.27 15.39
C GLU A 11 -21.00 34.82 15.35
N GLY A 12 -22.30 34.59 15.63
CA GLY A 12 -22.91 33.27 15.55
C GLY A 12 -23.02 32.72 14.12
N GLY A 13 -23.26 33.60 13.14
CA GLY A 13 -23.32 33.26 11.71
C GLY A 13 -21.95 32.92 11.13
N GLU A 14 -20.91 33.69 11.46
CA GLU A 14 -19.54 33.44 11.00
C GLU A 14 -18.98 32.14 11.56
N VAL A 15 -19.24 31.83 12.84
CA VAL A 15 -18.83 30.56 13.47
C VAL A 15 -19.53 29.36 12.81
N ALA A 16 -20.81 29.47 12.44
CA ALA A 16 -21.53 28.40 11.76
C ALA A 16 -20.98 28.13 10.34
N VAL A 17 -20.71 29.19 9.57
CA VAL A 17 -20.10 29.08 8.23
C VAL A 17 -18.68 28.49 8.31
N PHE A 18 -17.90 28.89 9.31
CA PHE A 18 -16.57 28.34 9.54
C PHE A 18 -16.63 26.83 9.88
N LYS A 19 -17.52 26.42 10.79
CA LYS A 19 -17.70 25.00 11.15
C LYS A 19 -18.12 24.15 9.95
N ALA A 20 -19.07 24.63 9.14
CA ALA A 20 -19.51 23.92 7.94
C ALA A 20 -18.36 23.73 6.92
N LYS A 21 -17.47 24.73 6.78
CA LYS A 21 -16.27 24.59 5.94
C LYS A 21 -15.32 23.53 6.49
N GLN A 22 -15.09 23.50 7.80
CA GLN A 22 -14.23 22.51 8.44
C GLN A 22 -14.78 21.09 8.32
N GLU A 23 -16.09 20.90 8.51
CA GLU A 23 -16.76 19.60 8.31
C GLU A 23 -16.60 19.10 6.88
N LYS A 24 -16.78 19.99 5.89
CA LYS A 24 -16.56 19.64 4.48
C LYS A 24 -15.12 19.22 4.20
N THR A 25 -14.14 19.95 4.73
CA THR A 25 -12.71 19.60 4.57
C THR A 25 -12.39 18.26 5.25
N LEU A 26 -12.98 17.98 6.41
CA LEU A 26 -12.82 16.69 7.09
C LEU A 26 -13.39 15.54 6.24
N GLU A 27 -14.57 15.74 5.65
CA GLU A 27 -15.19 14.75 4.76
C GLU A 27 -14.34 14.48 3.50
N GLU A 28 -13.80 15.54 2.89
CA GLU A 28 -12.88 15.43 1.75
C GLU A 28 -11.62 14.63 2.10
N LEU A 29 -11.01 14.89 3.27
CA LEU A 29 -9.83 14.15 3.74
C LEU A 29 -10.13 12.68 4.07
N LEU A 30 -11.27 12.41 4.71
CA LEU A 30 -11.70 11.03 4.98
C LEU A 30 -11.92 10.24 3.69
N ASN A 31 -12.45 10.89 2.65
CA ASN A 31 -12.58 10.28 1.33
C ASN A 31 -11.20 9.98 0.71
N GLU A 32 -10.25 10.92 0.77
CA GLU A 32 -8.89 10.69 0.26
C GLU A 32 -8.18 9.55 1.01
N ILE A 33 -8.32 9.50 2.35
CA ILE A 33 -7.79 8.40 3.17
C ILE A 33 -8.36 7.06 2.72
N ASN A 34 -9.68 6.98 2.50
CA ASN A 34 -10.33 5.76 2.03
C ASN A 34 -9.84 5.33 0.64
N GLU A 35 -9.65 6.27 -0.29
CA GLU A 35 -9.10 5.98 -1.62
C GLU A 35 -7.67 5.45 -1.56
N ARG A 36 -6.81 6.04 -0.72
CA ARG A 36 -5.44 5.57 -0.51
C ARG A 36 -5.38 4.21 0.18
N LEU A 37 -6.25 3.96 1.17
CA LEU A 37 -6.37 2.65 1.81
C LEU A 37 -6.78 1.57 0.80
N ASN A 38 -7.76 1.85 -0.05
CA ASN A 38 -8.17 0.93 -1.11
C ASN A 38 -7.03 0.66 -2.10
N THR A 39 -6.25 1.69 -2.44
CA THR A 39 -5.06 1.55 -3.30
C THR A 39 -4.01 0.64 -2.65
N ALA A 40 -3.68 0.87 -1.38
CA ALA A 40 -2.74 0.05 -0.63
C ALA A 40 -3.20 -1.41 -0.51
N LYS A 41 -4.49 -1.64 -0.28
CA LYS A 41 -5.09 -2.98 -0.25
C LYS A 41 -4.91 -3.70 -1.59
N ASN A 42 -5.20 -3.04 -2.70
CA ASN A 42 -5.04 -3.62 -4.04
C ASN A 42 -3.56 -3.94 -4.34
N GLN A 43 -2.62 -3.12 -3.87
CA GLN A 43 -1.18 -3.39 -3.99
C GLN A 43 -0.76 -4.63 -3.18
N LEU A 44 -1.28 -4.79 -1.96
CA LEU A 44 -1.04 -5.98 -1.13
C LEU A 44 -1.59 -7.26 -1.79
N GLU A 45 -2.79 -7.20 -2.38
CA GLU A 45 -3.36 -8.33 -3.11
C GLU A 45 -2.47 -8.73 -4.31
N LYS A 46 -1.96 -7.77 -5.07
CA LYS A 46 -0.99 -8.05 -6.15
C LYS A 46 0.29 -8.69 -5.63
N LEU A 47 0.82 -8.21 -4.51
CA LEU A 47 2.01 -8.78 -3.88
C LEU A 47 1.79 -10.25 -3.47
N GLN A 48 0.61 -10.56 -2.92
CA GLN A 48 0.25 -11.94 -2.55
C GLN A 48 0.19 -12.87 -3.77
N ILE A 49 -0.33 -12.38 -4.91
CA ILE A 49 -0.35 -13.15 -6.16
C ILE A 49 1.08 -13.43 -6.63
N PHE A 50 1.95 -12.42 -6.66
CA PHE A 50 3.35 -12.61 -7.05
C PHE A 50 4.10 -13.58 -6.12
N LEU A 51 3.86 -13.51 -4.81
CA LEU A 51 4.45 -14.47 -3.86
C LEU A 51 3.98 -15.91 -4.13
N ARG A 52 2.73 -16.11 -4.54
CA ARG A 52 2.20 -17.42 -4.92
C ARG A 52 2.90 -17.95 -6.18
N GLU A 53 3.08 -17.10 -7.20
CA GLU A 53 3.82 -17.47 -8.43
C GLU A 53 5.26 -17.92 -8.13
N ILE A 54 5.95 -17.28 -7.18
CA ILE A 54 7.30 -17.72 -6.73
C ILE A 54 7.28 -19.11 -6.14
N LEU A 55 6.31 -19.38 -5.27
CA LEU A 55 6.21 -20.68 -4.58
C LEU A 55 5.96 -21.80 -5.59
N GLU A 56 5.12 -21.57 -6.60
CA GLU A 56 4.85 -22.55 -7.66
C GLU A 56 6.11 -22.81 -8.52
N ILE A 57 6.83 -21.76 -8.96
CA ILE A 57 8.07 -21.90 -9.75
C ILE A 57 9.16 -22.63 -8.96
N ASN A 58 9.34 -22.31 -7.68
CA ASN A 58 10.37 -22.94 -6.84
C ASN A 58 10.04 -24.41 -6.55
N ILE A 59 8.78 -24.76 -6.36
CA ILE A 59 8.36 -26.16 -6.16
C ILE A 59 8.65 -26.97 -7.42
N ASP A 60 8.22 -26.50 -8.59
CA ASP A 60 8.42 -27.25 -9.84
C ASP A 60 9.91 -27.42 -10.18
N THR A 61 10.74 -26.39 -9.95
CA THR A 61 12.19 -26.44 -10.21
C THR A 61 12.93 -27.38 -9.24
N LEU A 62 12.49 -27.48 -7.97
CA LEU A 62 13.09 -28.38 -6.97
C LEU A 62 12.67 -29.85 -7.17
N PHE A 63 11.43 -30.10 -7.62
CA PHE A 63 10.93 -31.47 -7.85
C PHE A 63 11.50 -32.12 -9.12
N VAL A 64 11.76 -31.34 -10.18
CA VAL A 64 12.43 -31.87 -11.39
C VAL A 64 13.87 -32.34 -11.10
N ASN A 65 14.58 -31.67 -10.18
CA ASN A 65 15.97 -31.99 -9.83
C ASN A 65 16.13 -33.17 -8.85
N SER A 66 15.10 -33.51 -8.08
CA SER A 66 15.17 -34.62 -7.11
C SER A 66 14.99 -35.99 -7.78
N ASN A 67 14.15 -36.07 -8.82
CA ASN A 67 13.87 -37.32 -9.56
C ASN A 67 14.98 -37.76 -10.52
N THR A 68 15.95 -36.90 -10.84
CA THR A 68 17.10 -37.25 -11.71
C THR A 68 18.36 -37.65 -10.91
N SER A 69 18.26 -37.73 -9.58
CA SER A 69 19.43 -37.75 -8.71
C SER A 69 19.81 -39.10 -8.08
N SER A 70 19.13 -40.21 -8.38
CA SER A 70 19.36 -41.49 -7.69
C SER A 70 20.65 -42.23 -8.04
N ASP A 71 21.29 -41.98 -9.19
CA ASP A 71 22.48 -42.74 -9.57
C ASP A 71 23.78 -41.99 -9.27
N LYS A 72 24.40 -42.39 -8.16
CA LYS A 72 25.73 -41.94 -7.72
C LYS A 72 26.79 -42.63 -8.57
N GLU A 73 27.26 -41.98 -9.63
CA GLU A 73 28.64 -42.06 -10.16
C GLU A 73 28.74 -41.19 -11.43
N ASN A 74 29.59 -40.15 -11.41
CA ASN A 74 29.86 -39.20 -12.51
C ASN A 74 28.64 -38.51 -13.17
N LYS A 75 28.05 -37.53 -12.49
CA LYS A 75 26.98 -36.69 -13.08
C LYS A 75 27.56 -35.48 -13.81
N HIS A 76 27.76 -35.62 -15.12
CA HIS A 76 27.50 -34.46 -15.99
C HIS A 76 25.99 -34.27 -16.04
N PHE A 77 25.49 -33.11 -15.59
CA PHE A 77 24.10 -32.75 -15.79
C PHE A 77 23.81 -32.73 -17.30
N SER A 78 22.68 -33.31 -17.71
CA SER A 78 22.29 -33.23 -19.12
C SER A 78 22.07 -31.77 -19.50
N PRO A 79 22.31 -31.39 -20.77
CA PRO A 79 21.98 -30.05 -21.26
C PRO A 79 20.53 -29.63 -20.95
N GLU A 80 19.58 -30.58 -20.95
CA GLU A 80 18.20 -30.28 -20.55
C GLU A 80 18.06 -29.91 -19.07
N THR A 81 18.80 -30.58 -18.19
CA THR A 81 18.79 -30.29 -16.74
C THR A 81 19.38 -28.90 -16.48
N VAL A 82 20.50 -28.57 -17.13
CA VAL A 82 21.12 -27.23 -17.03
C VAL A 82 20.15 -26.16 -17.52
N ARG A 83 19.53 -26.38 -18.70
CA ARG A 83 18.56 -25.44 -19.27
C ARG A 83 17.31 -25.27 -18.40
N SER A 84 16.84 -26.34 -17.75
CA SER A 84 15.72 -26.28 -16.81
C SER A 84 16.06 -25.42 -15.57
N ILE A 85 17.28 -25.55 -15.04
CA ILE A 85 17.76 -24.75 -13.93
C ILE A 85 17.90 -23.28 -14.35
N GLU A 86 18.49 -23.00 -15.51
CA GLU A 86 18.62 -21.64 -16.06
C GLU A 86 17.26 -20.96 -16.23
N ASN A 87 16.27 -21.68 -16.77
CA ASN A 87 14.90 -21.15 -16.89
C ASN A 87 14.26 -20.87 -15.50
N GLY A 88 14.49 -21.74 -14.51
CA GLY A 88 14.02 -21.54 -13.15
C GLY A 88 14.66 -20.33 -12.46
N ILE A 89 15.96 -20.11 -12.68
CA ILE A 89 16.69 -18.93 -12.20
C ILE A 89 16.11 -17.66 -12.84
N GLN A 90 15.97 -17.62 -14.16
CA GLN A 90 15.41 -16.47 -14.88
C GLN A 90 13.96 -16.16 -14.44
N GLY A 91 13.15 -17.20 -14.25
CA GLY A 91 11.80 -17.06 -13.71
C GLY A 91 11.81 -16.41 -12.32
N THR A 92 12.69 -16.88 -11.44
CA THR A 92 12.85 -16.34 -10.08
C THR A 92 13.32 -14.89 -10.10
N GLU A 93 14.32 -14.55 -10.90
CA GLU A 93 14.83 -13.18 -11.06
C GLU A 93 13.74 -12.21 -11.55
N SER A 94 12.93 -12.66 -12.52
CA SER A 94 11.80 -11.86 -13.03
C SER A 94 10.77 -11.55 -11.94
N VAL A 95 10.44 -12.53 -11.09
CA VAL A 95 9.47 -12.31 -10.02
C VAL A 95 10.06 -11.49 -8.87
N ILE A 96 11.35 -11.63 -8.55
CA ILE A 96 12.05 -10.76 -7.59
C ILE A 96 11.93 -9.29 -8.03
N ALA A 97 12.17 -8.98 -9.31
CA ALA A 97 12.04 -7.62 -9.82
C ALA A 97 10.59 -7.07 -9.69
N LYS A 98 9.57 -7.91 -9.92
CA LYS A 98 8.16 -7.54 -9.70
C LYS A 98 7.86 -7.28 -8.22
N LEU A 99 8.40 -8.07 -7.30
CA LEU A 99 8.24 -7.87 -5.86
C LEU A 99 8.92 -6.58 -5.38
N GLU A 100 10.13 -6.29 -5.85
CA GLU A 100 10.83 -5.04 -5.51
C GLU A 100 10.01 -3.82 -5.94
N LYS A 101 9.44 -3.86 -7.15
CA LYS A 101 8.55 -2.79 -7.62
C LYS A 101 7.30 -2.65 -6.74
N ALA A 102 6.62 -3.76 -6.44
CA ALA A 102 5.41 -3.75 -5.61
C ALA A 102 5.71 -3.27 -4.18
N LYS A 103 6.88 -3.61 -3.63
CA LYS A 103 7.34 -3.10 -2.33
C LYS A 103 7.51 -1.58 -2.34
N ILE A 104 8.17 -1.02 -3.35
CA ILE A 104 8.35 0.43 -3.49
C ILE A 104 7.00 1.14 -3.59
N GLU A 105 6.08 0.60 -4.39
CA GLU A 105 4.72 1.13 -4.52
C GLU A 105 3.97 1.15 -3.17
N LEU A 106 4.12 0.10 -2.36
CA LEU A 106 3.53 0.02 -1.02
C LEU A 106 4.17 1.01 -0.03
N GLU A 107 5.49 1.15 -0.06
CA GLU A 107 6.21 2.12 0.78
C GLU A 107 5.73 3.56 0.52
N ASN A 108 5.53 3.92 -0.77
CA ASN A 108 4.99 5.22 -1.16
C ASN A 108 3.54 5.42 -0.67
N SER A 109 2.70 4.39 -0.76
CA SER A 109 1.33 4.43 -0.22
C SER A 109 1.32 4.66 1.29
N VAL A 110 2.21 4.00 2.04
CA VAL A 110 2.35 4.18 3.49
C VAL A 110 2.81 5.59 3.85
N ILE A 111 3.76 6.16 3.11
CA ILE A 111 4.19 7.56 3.31
C ILE A 111 3.01 8.50 3.11
N GLY A 112 2.25 8.33 2.03
CA GLY A 112 1.07 9.15 1.76
C GLY A 112 0.01 9.08 2.85
N LEU A 113 -0.22 7.90 3.43
CA LEU A 113 -1.16 7.73 4.54
C LEU A 113 -0.68 8.44 5.81
N LYS A 114 0.64 8.43 6.10
CA LYS A 114 1.19 9.17 7.25
C LYS A 114 1.01 10.68 7.11
N THR A 115 1.24 11.23 5.92
CA THR A 115 1.01 12.66 5.67
C THR A 115 -0.44 13.05 5.90
N LEU A 116 -1.39 12.24 5.43
CA LEU A 116 -2.81 12.50 5.68
C LEU A 116 -3.19 12.38 7.16
N ASP A 117 -2.59 11.45 7.91
CA ASP A 117 -2.79 11.35 9.37
C ASP A 117 -2.32 12.62 10.10
N GLU A 118 -1.15 13.15 9.71
CA GLU A 118 -0.63 14.41 10.25
C GLU A 118 -1.55 15.61 9.93
N GLU A 119 -2.06 15.69 8.70
CA GLU A 119 -3.02 16.73 8.29
C GLU A 119 -4.35 16.64 9.08
N LEU A 120 -4.86 15.42 9.27
CA LEU A 120 -6.08 15.16 10.04
C LEU A 120 -5.90 15.55 11.51
N GLN A 121 -4.76 15.22 12.12
CA GLN A 121 -4.43 15.62 13.49
C GLN A 121 -4.34 17.15 13.63
N SER A 122 -3.75 17.83 12.65
CA SER A 122 -3.68 19.30 12.63
C SER A 122 -5.06 19.94 12.58
N LEU A 123 -5.96 19.46 11.71
CA LEU A 123 -7.34 19.95 11.64
C LEU A 123 -8.12 19.67 12.92
N TYR A 124 -7.94 18.49 13.50
CA TYR A 124 -8.58 18.15 14.78
C TYR A 124 -8.11 19.08 15.92
N GLN A 125 -6.83 19.44 15.95
CA GLN A 125 -6.31 20.44 16.89
C GLN A 125 -6.94 21.81 16.67
N GLN A 126 -6.99 22.29 15.42
CA GLN A 126 -7.62 23.57 15.06
C GLN A 126 -9.10 23.63 15.44
N TYR A 127 -9.83 22.53 15.26
CA TYR A 127 -11.23 22.43 15.68
C TYR A 127 -11.37 22.54 17.22
N ASN A 128 -10.48 21.89 17.98
CA ASN A 128 -10.54 21.91 19.44
C ASN A 128 -10.12 23.24 20.07
N THR A 129 -9.25 24.03 19.44
CA THR A 129 -8.92 25.39 19.91
C THR A 129 -10.07 26.39 19.75
N LEU A 130 -11.12 26.03 19.02
CA LEU A 130 -12.31 26.85 18.80
C LEU A 130 -13.51 26.45 19.68
N LYS A 131 -13.32 25.48 20.59
CA LYS A 131 -14.27 25.13 21.66
C LYS A 131 -14.00 25.95 22.91
#